data_AF-A0A537Q2B5-F1
#
_entry.id   AF-A0A537Q2B5-F1
#
_cell.length_a   1.000
_cell.length_b   1.000
_cell.length_c   1.000
_cell.angle_alpha   90.00
_cell.angle_beta   90.00
_cell.angle_gamma   90.00
#
_symmetry.space_group_name_H-M   'P 1'
#
loop_
_entity.id
_entity.type
_entity.pdbx_description
1 polymer ?
#
loop_
_entity_poly.entity_id
_entity_poly.type
_entity_poly.pdbx_seq_one_letter_code
_entity_poly.pdbx_strand_id
1 'polypeptide(L)'
;MPPDLFTDAGLRPAAKPLTVFRAELIGCDDATWEELFAGFTSLKAITFSSSIDLLVRLVDRLDDAEIVFGSESILSKEQLALAQASQTVSAYGFADALADHKALTEALARLLGRGGRSLLARVVAGSLRFRLLRGRPSHEKLYLLSGPAGWRVVTGSANLSLAAFEGRQQEIYVTFDGEPAWALFEGHYQRDWCDSVAIEPDALVTLQAGGGEVARNTPLALEEVPIVRVLNAGVALVDPPARPQPTGFAAEALRAASALGAELKELALPKDRSGRTVVNAATALRVLRSWRARPLAEVSEERIPRAEIDFATGTVWLDGARWLKINEAILAEDVARDARVLSQYLSSFLSFFGNASGAVEVYWAFLVWLDAAPTAPYLRQAAVPVGIDPWVYPVYAVLFGRSSGGKTVFSRVAARSMFGFEKMIRSGQFTANRALGLRDRLGAIPLLIDDVTRDKFTSHVPDLVRTDQETAALYAPVV
;
A
#
# COMPACT_ATOMS: atom_id res chain seq x y z
N MET A 1 -1.40 -55.80 16.39
CA MET A 1 -1.67 -54.68 15.48
C MET A 1 -1.54 -53.39 16.28
N PRO A 2 -0.69 -52.45 15.88
CA PRO A 2 -0.64 -51.16 16.57
C PRO A 2 -1.93 -50.38 16.26
N PRO A 3 -2.45 -49.61 17.23
CA PRO A 3 -3.60 -48.76 17.03
C PRO A 3 -3.29 -47.67 15.99
N ASP A 4 -4.23 -47.45 15.08
CA ASP A 4 -4.17 -46.44 14.03
C ASP A 4 -4.00 -45.04 14.67
N LEU A 5 -2.86 -44.41 14.41
CA LEU A 5 -2.47 -43.12 14.99
C LEU A 5 -3.25 -41.94 14.40
N PHE A 6 -4.13 -42.19 13.42
CA PHE A 6 -4.81 -41.15 12.64
C PHE A 6 -6.29 -40.95 13.01
N THR A 7 -6.86 -41.75 13.89
CA THR A 7 -8.30 -41.67 14.22
C THR A 7 -8.68 -40.53 15.18
N ASP A 8 -7.73 -39.93 15.90
CA ASP A 8 -8.01 -38.86 16.88
C ASP A 8 -7.46 -37.48 16.50
N ALA A 9 -6.90 -37.32 15.30
CA ALA A 9 -6.56 -36.01 14.76
C ALA A 9 -7.82 -35.35 14.20
N GLY A 10 -8.74 -34.95 15.08
CA GLY A 10 -9.83 -34.04 14.74
C GLY A 10 -9.23 -32.79 14.11
N LEU A 11 -9.26 -32.72 12.77
CA LEU A 11 -8.85 -31.58 11.96
C LEU A 11 -9.68 -30.37 12.42
N ARG A 12 -9.15 -29.59 13.35
CA ARG A 12 -9.69 -28.27 13.67
C ARG A 12 -9.55 -27.44 12.40
N PRO A 13 -10.65 -26.94 11.81
CA PRO A 13 -10.54 -26.14 10.60
C PRO A 13 -9.64 -24.93 10.87
N ALA A 14 -8.64 -24.73 10.01
CA ALA A 14 -7.63 -23.67 10.13
C ALA A 14 -8.21 -22.24 9.95
N ALA A 15 -9.49 -22.11 9.59
CA ALA A 15 -10.14 -20.84 9.28
C ALA A 15 -11.57 -20.79 9.81
N LYS A 16 -12.07 -19.57 10.05
CA LYS A 16 -13.48 -19.30 10.40
C LYS A 16 -14.36 -19.83 9.25
N PRO A 17 -15.46 -20.56 9.54
CA PRO A 17 -16.36 -21.06 8.52
C PRO A 17 -16.95 -19.89 7.70
N LEU A 18 -17.09 -20.10 6.39
CA LEU A 18 -17.71 -19.15 5.48
C LEU A 18 -19.23 -19.21 5.63
N THR A 19 -19.88 -18.05 5.72
CA THR A 19 -21.35 -17.96 5.58
C THR A 19 -21.71 -18.10 4.11
N VAL A 20 -22.52 -19.09 3.77
CA VAL A 20 -22.95 -19.35 2.38
C VAL A 20 -24.47 -19.27 2.30
N PHE A 21 -24.97 -18.28 1.57
CA PHE A 21 -26.37 -18.20 1.20
C PHE A 21 -26.58 -18.96 -0.11
N ARG A 22 -27.56 -19.86 -0.14
CA ARG A 22 -27.94 -20.59 -1.35
C ARG A 22 -29.08 -19.85 -2.03
N ALA A 23 -28.91 -19.54 -3.31
CA ALA A 23 -29.89 -18.83 -4.12
C ALA A 23 -30.24 -19.66 -5.36
N GLU A 24 -31.50 -19.57 -5.79
CA GLU A 24 -31.99 -20.11 -7.05
C GLU A 24 -32.38 -18.94 -7.96
N LEU A 25 -31.99 -18.99 -9.24
CA LEU A 25 -32.35 -17.95 -10.20
C LEU A 25 -33.82 -18.13 -10.61
N ILE A 26 -34.68 -17.24 -10.10
CA ILE A 26 -36.12 -17.25 -10.38
C ILE A 26 -36.54 -16.33 -11.54
N GLY A 27 -35.70 -15.35 -11.89
CA GLY A 27 -35.99 -14.34 -12.91
C GLY A 27 -34.83 -13.38 -13.15
N CYS A 28 -34.95 -12.55 -14.18
CA CYS A 28 -33.99 -11.49 -14.53
C CYS A 28 -34.77 -10.34 -15.16
N ASP A 29 -34.69 -9.15 -14.56
CA ASP A 29 -35.41 -7.96 -14.98
C ASP A 29 -34.46 -6.76 -15.05
N ASP A 30 -34.72 -5.86 -16.00
CA ASP A 30 -34.06 -4.54 -16.05
C ASP A 30 -34.88 -3.56 -15.20
N ALA A 31 -34.24 -2.94 -14.22
CA ALA A 31 -34.88 -1.96 -13.33
C ALA A 31 -33.95 -0.79 -13.02
N THR A 32 -34.53 0.39 -12.87
CA THR A 32 -33.86 1.54 -12.27
C THR A 32 -33.71 1.36 -10.76
N TRP A 33 -32.78 2.09 -10.14
CA TRP A 33 -32.66 2.05 -8.67
C TRP A 33 -33.93 2.57 -7.99
N GLU A 34 -34.61 3.53 -8.63
CA GLU A 34 -35.89 4.06 -8.15
C GLU A 34 -36.96 2.97 -8.05
N GLU A 35 -37.06 2.11 -9.05
CA GLU A 35 -38.02 0.98 -9.09
C GLU A 35 -37.62 -0.11 -8.11
N LEU A 36 -36.32 -0.39 -7.99
CA LEU A 36 -35.79 -1.39 -7.06
C LEU A 36 -36.14 -1.08 -5.59
N PHE A 37 -36.18 0.20 -5.23
CA PHE A 37 -36.47 0.71 -3.88
C PHE A 37 -37.92 1.19 -3.71
N ALA A 38 -38.76 1.11 -4.75
CA ALA A 38 -40.12 1.64 -4.71
C ALA A 38 -41.00 0.89 -3.68
N GLY A 39 -41.78 1.65 -2.90
CA GLY A 39 -42.75 1.10 -1.94
C GLY A 39 -42.16 0.64 -0.60
N PHE A 40 -40.84 0.79 -0.40
CA PHE A 40 -40.18 0.60 0.89
C PHE A 40 -39.97 1.93 1.59
N THR A 41 -39.99 1.94 2.92
CA THR A 41 -39.86 3.15 3.74
C THR A 41 -38.72 3.06 4.76
N SER A 42 -38.14 1.88 4.98
CA SER A 42 -36.99 1.68 5.86
C SER A 42 -35.84 1.00 5.14
N LEU A 43 -34.61 1.44 5.44
CA LEU A 43 -33.37 0.89 4.93
C LEU A 43 -32.37 0.60 6.06
N LYS A 44 -31.83 -0.62 6.07
CA LYS A 44 -30.56 -0.92 6.73
C LYS A 44 -29.53 -1.30 5.68
N ALA A 45 -28.39 -0.61 5.67
CA ALA A 45 -27.37 -0.80 4.64
C ALA A 45 -26.01 -1.13 5.25
N ILE A 46 -25.33 -2.14 4.69
CA ILE A 46 -23.88 -2.28 4.76
C ILE A 46 -23.33 -1.89 3.40
N THR A 47 -22.43 -0.92 3.39
CA THR A 47 -21.79 -0.50 2.15
C THR A 47 -20.37 -0.06 2.41
N PHE A 48 -19.52 -0.23 1.41
CA PHE A 48 -18.14 0.21 1.49
C PHE A 48 -18.01 1.73 1.30
N SER A 49 -18.79 2.30 0.37
CA SER A 49 -18.76 3.72 0.07
C SER A 49 -20.14 4.22 -0.31
N SER A 50 -20.38 5.52 -0.09
CA SER A 50 -21.60 6.17 -0.55
C SER A 50 -21.32 7.48 -1.25
N SER A 51 -22.16 7.85 -2.21
CA SER A 51 -22.15 9.17 -2.82
C SER A 51 -23.20 10.06 -2.17
N ILE A 52 -22.85 11.33 -1.95
CA ILE A 52 -23.75 12.37 -1.41
C ILE A 52 -25.06 12.42 -2.19
N ASP A 53 -24.98 12.46 -3.52
CA ASP A 53 -26.14 12.62 -4.39
C ASP A 53 -27.14 11.47 -4.26
N LEU A 54 -26.65 10.23 -4.12
CA LEU A 54 -27.53 9.09 -3.90
C LEU A 54 -28.14 9.10 -2.48
N LEU A 55 -27.37 9.46 -1.46
CA LEU A 55 -27.90 9.58 -0.09
C LEU A 55 -29.03 10.62 -0.01
N VAL A 56 -28.86 11.78 -0.63
CA VAL A 56 -29.92 12.81 -0.71
C VAL A 56 -31.18 12.23 -1.37
N ARG A 57 -31.04 11.56 -2.51
CA ARG A 57 -32.18 10.99 -3.25
C ARG A 57 -32.87 9.82 -2.52
N LEU A 58 -32.11 9.02 -1.77
CA LEU A 58 -32.64 7.90 -1.00
C LEU A 58 -33.42 8.39 0.23
N VAL A 59 -32.88 9.35 0.96
CA VAL A 59 -33.47 9.80 2.23
C VAL A 59 -34.79 10.53 2.03
N ASP A 60 -35.00 11.19 0.89
CA ASP A 60 -36.29 11.80 0.55
C ASP A 60 -37.42 10.77 0.34
N ARG A 61 -37.08 9.48 0.19
CA ARG A 61 -38.02 8.38 -0.07
C ARG A 61 -38.19 7.41 1.10
N LEU A 62 -37.34 7.54 2.12
CA LEU A 62 -37.30 6.63 3.26
C LEU A 62 -37.63 7.40 4.55
N ASP A 63 -38.53 6.83 5.34
CA ASP A 63 -38.88 7.32 6.68
C ASP A 63 -37.77 7.05 7.69
N ASP A 64 -37.01 5.97 7.50
CA ASP A 64 -35.93 5.54 8.39
C ASP A 64 -34.76 4.93 7.61
N ALA A 65 -33.52 5.35 7.92
CA ALA A 65 -32.33 4.80 7.29
C ALA A 65 -31.16 4.66 8.28
N GLU A 66 -30.53 3.49 8.30
CA GLU A 66 -29.27 3.24 8.99
C GLU A 66 -28.22 2.68 8.03
N ILE A 67 -27.04 3.30 8.05
CA ILE A 67 -25.95 2.95 7.14
C ILE A 67 -24.70 2.61 7.95
N VAL A 68 -24.28 1.36 7.85
CA VAL A 68 -23.01 0.85 8.37
C VAL A 68 -21.97 0.91 7.25
N PHE A 69 -20.95 1.74 7.45
CA PHE A 69 -19.81 1.78 6.55
C PHE A 69 -18.83 0.67 6.89
N GLY A 70 -18.53 -0.15 5.88
CA GLY A 70 -17.41 -1.08 5.92
C GLY A 70 -16.11 -0.30 5.82
N SER A 71 -15.24 -0.41 6.82
CA SER A 71 -13.97 0.33 6.80
C SER A 71 -13.00 -0.26 5.78
N GLU A 72 -12.45 0.53 4.86
CA GLU A 72 -11.09 0.31 4.37
C GLU A 72 -10.59 1.68 3.89
N SER A 73 -9.63 2.27 4.61
CA SER A 73 -8.84 3.42 4.20
C SER A 73 -9.60 4.42 3.31
N ILE A 74 -10.19 5.45 3.89
CA ILE A 74 -10.67 6.65 3.16
C ILE A 74 -9.53 7.33 2.35
N LEU A 75 -8.33 6.77 2.41
CA LEU A 75 -7.09 7.28 1.91
C LEU A 75 -6.60 6.46 0.72
N SER A 76 -7.09 6.83 -0.47
CA SER A 76 -6.38 6.73 -1.75
C SER A 76 -5.95 5.34 -2.25
N LYS A 77 -5.99 5.16 -3.58
CA LYS A 77 -5.37 4.02 -4.26
C LYS A 77 -3.89 3.81 -3.87
N GLU A 78 -3.22 4.84 -3.34
CA GLU A 78 -1.83 4.79 -2.90
C GLU A 78 -1.62 3.99 -1.59
N GLN A 79 -2.53 4.05 -0.61
CA GLN A 79 -2.34 3.28 0.63
C GLN A 79 -2.72 1.81 0.48
N LEU A 80 -3.71 1.50 -0.37
CA LEU A 80 -3.99 0.13 -0.76
C LEU A 80 -2.78 -0.48 -1.49
N ALA A 81 -2.14 0.29 -2.38
CA ALA A 81 -0.92 -0.11 -3.05
C ALA A 81 0.27 -0.27 -2.06
N LEU A 82 0.33 0.54 -1.01
CA LEU A 82 1.37 0.46 0.03
C LEU A 82 1.16 -0.74 0.97
N ALA A 83 -0.08 -1.02 1.37
CA ALA A 83 -0.46 -2.22 2.12
C ALA A 83 -0.28 -3.51 1.30
N GLN A 84 -0.46 -3.43 -0.03
CA GLN A 84 -0.18 -4.51 -0.98
C GLN A 84 1.32 -4.68 -1.28
N ALA A 85 2.14 -3.66 -1.07
CA ALA A 85 3.60 -3.72 -1.22
C ALA A 85 4.32 -4.21 0.04
N SER A 86 3.69 -4.09 1.21
CA SER A 86 4.21 -4.61 2.47
C SER A 86 4.09 -6.14 2.51
N GLN A 87 5.19 -6.86 2.75
CA GLN A 87 5.20 -8.33 2.92
C GLN A 87 4.40 -8.79 4.16
N THR A 88 4.04 -7.83 5.02
CA THR A 88 3.08 -7.97 6.11
C THR A 88 1.84 -7.14 5.79
N VAL A 89 0.66 -7.76 5.83
CA VAL A 89 -0.57 -6.98 5.93
C VAL A 89 -0.59 -6.48 7.37
N SER A 90 -0.35 -5.17 7.57
CA SER A 90 -0.67 -4.55 8.86
C SER A 90 -2.13 -4.89 9.13
N ALA A 91 -2.38 -5.63 10.20
CA ALA A 91 -3.74 -5.91 10.57
C ALA A 91 -4.40 -4.56 10.86
N TYR A 92 -5.55 -4.30 10.24
CA TYR A 92 -6.33 -3.09 10.48
C TYR A 92 -6.48 -2.91 12.00
N GLY A 93 -5.78 -1.89 12.51
CA GLY A 93 -5.59 -1.67 13.94
C GLY A 93 -6.26 -0.40 14.40
N PHE A 94 -6.12 -0.10 15.69
CA PHE A 94 -6.73 1.08 16.28
C PHE A 94 -6.35 2.39 15.58
N ALA A 95 -5.10 2.54 15.14
CA ALA A 95 -4.65 3.75 14.43
C ALA A 95 -5.36 3.94 13.08
N ASP A 96 -5.58 2.85 12.33
CA ASP A 96 -6.32 2.87 11.06
C ASP A 96 -7.78 3.21 11.33
N ALA A 97 -8.37 2.57 12.34
CA ALA A 97 -9.74 2.83 12.75
C ALA A 97 -9.95 4.26 13.26
N LEU A 98 -9.00 4.83 13.99
CA LEU A 98 -9.01 6.22 14.39
C LEU A 98 -9.00 7.16 13.18
N ALA A 99 -8.13 6.90 12.21
CA ALA A 99 -8.02 7.68 10.99
C ALA A 99 -9.31 7.63 10.17
N ASP A 100 -9.87 6.44 9.94
CA ASP A 100 -11.09 6.26 9.16
C ASP A 100 -12.31 6.85 9.87
N HIS A 101 -12.44 6.69 11.19
CA HIS A 101 -13.53 7.29 11.96
C HIS A 101 -13.47 8.81 11.92
N LYS A 102 -12.28 9.40 12.04
CA LYS A 102 -12.11 10.85 11.91
C LYS A 102 -12.44 11.32 10.49
N ALA A 103 -11.85 10.69 9.48
CA ALA A 103 -12.01 11.09 8.07
C ALA A 103 -13.47 10.95 7.61
N LEU A 104 -14.15 9.86 7.97
CA LEU A 104 -15.57 9.66 7.66
C LEU A 104 -16.44 10.71 8.34
N THR A 105 -16.25 10.90 9.65
CA THR A 105 -17.07 11.86 10.41
C THR A 105 -16.92 13.27 9.86
N GLU A 106 -15.71 13.70 9.52
CA GLU A 106 -15.47 15.00 8.89
C GLU A 106 -15.98 15.08 7.44
N ALA A 107 -15.95 13.97 6.69
CA ALA A 107 -16.56 13.92 5.36
C ALA A 107 -18.09 14.04 5.44
N LEU A 108 -18.73 13.35 6.38
CA LEU A 108 -20.16 13.46 6.65
C LEU A 108 -20.54 14.86 7.12
N ALA A 109 -19.79 15.47 8.03
CA ALA A 109 -20.04 16.86 8.46
C ALA A 109 -19.96 17.84 7.27
N ARG A 110 -18.95 17.72 6.41
CA ARG A 110 -18.83 18.52 5.18
C ARG A 110 -19.98 18.28 4.20
N LEU A 111 -20.43 17.03 4.07
CA LEU A 111 -21.57 16.62 3.24
C LEU A 111 -22.85 17.31 3.71
N LEU A 112 -23.13 17.30 5.01
CA LEU A 112 -24.30 17.95 5.60
C LEU A 112 -24.26 19.48 5.41
N GLY A 113 -23.07 20.08 5.33
CA GLY A 113 -22.89 21.51 5.05
C GLY A 113 -23.05 21.91 3.57
N ARG A 114 -22.61 21.08 2.62
CA ARG A 114 -22.61 21.36 1.16
C ARG A 114 -23.91 20.94 0.47
N GLY A 115 -25.04 21.51 0.89
CA GLY A 115 -26.34 21.28 0.24
C GLY A 115 -27.16 20.13 0.83
N GLY A 116 -26.63 19.36 1.77
CA GLY A 116 -27.33 18.29 2.49
C GLY A 116 -28.20 18.76 3.67
N ARG A 117 -28.90 19.91 3.56
CA ARG A 117 -29.71 20.44 4.68
C ARG A 117 -30.84 19.49 5.09
N SER A 118 -31.48 18.81 4.12
CA SER A 118 -32.49 17.79 4.41
C SER A 118 -31.90 16.62 5.20
N LEU A 119 -30.69 16.18 4.83
CA LEU A 119 -29.95 15.14 5.56
C LEU A 119 -29.61 15.58 6.98
N LEU A 120 -29.19 16.84 7.18
CA LEU A 120 -28.86 17.38 8.50
C LEU A 120 -30.04 17.27 9.46
N ALA A 121 -31.23 17.69 9.02
CA ALA A 121 -32.46 17.60 9.82
C ALA A 121 -32.80 16.15 10.17
N ARG A 122 -32.56 15.21 9.24
CA ARG A 122 -32.85 13.78 9.43
C ARG A 122 -31.87 13.13 10.41
N VAL A 123 -30.61 13.55 10.41
CA VAL A 123 -29.58 13.14 11.38
C VAL A 123 -29.93 13.63 12.79
N VAL A 124 -30.27 14.92 12.92
CA VAL A 124 -30.73 15.51 14.19
C VAL A 124 -31.97 14.79 14.72
N ALA A 125 -32.95 14.53 13.86
CA ALA A 125 -34.17 13.82 14.24
C ALA A 125 -33.94 12.32 14.53
N GLY A 126 -32.73 11.80 14.31
CA GLY A 126 -32.39 10.39 14.52
C GLY A 126 -32.93 9.43 13.47
N SER A 127 -33.58 9.93 12.41
CA SER A 127 -34.16 9.15 11.31
C SER A 127 -33.16 8.74 10.23
N LEU A 128 -31.97 9.35 10.23
CA LEU A 128 -30.82 8.94 9.42
C LEU A 128 -29.63 8.72 10.35
N ARG A 129 -29.10 7.49 10.38
CA ARG A 129 -28.03 7.09 11.31
C ARG A 129 -26.85 6.52 10.54
N PHE A 130 -25.65 6.88 11.00
CA PHE A 130 -24.41 6.40 10.42
C PHE A 130 -23.60 5.63 11.45
N ARG A 131 -22.98 4.54 11.00
CA ARG A 131 -22.07 3.73 11.81
C ARG A 131 -20.83 3.39 11.01
N LEU A 132 -19.73 3.13 11.69
CA LEU A 132 -18.48 2.68 11.07
C LEU A 132 -17.89 1.52 11.85
N LEU A 133 -17.46 0.48 11.14
CA LEU A 133 -16.79 -0.68 11.74
C LEU A 133 -15.54 -0.27 12.54
N ARG A 134 -15.32 -0.94 13.67
CA ARG A 134 -14.14 -0.74 14.53
C ARG A 134 -12.94 -1.57 14.12
N GLY A 135 -13.20 -2.66 13.41
CA GLY A 135 -12.23 -3.69 13.08
C GLY A 135 -12.26 -4.05 11.61
N ARG A 136 -12.29 -5.36 11.32
CA ARG A 136 -12.07 -5.91 9.97
C ARG A 136 -12.89 -5.18 8.90
N PRO A 137 -12.27 -4.83 7.76
CA PRO A 137 -12.99 -4.34 6.60
C PRO A 137 -14.14 -5.26 6.20
N SER A 138 -15.28 -4.65 5.89
CA SER A 138 -16.41 -5.32 5.23
C SER A 138 -16.54 -4.74 3.84
N HIS A 139 -16.31 -5.56 2.82
CA HIS A 139 -16.60 -5.22 1.42
C HIS A 139 -18.02 -5.63 1.01
N GLU A 140 -18.83 -6.04 1.96
CA GLU A 140 -20.20 -6.48 1.71
C GLU A 140 -21.07 -5.31 1.24
N LYS A 141 -22.03 -5.63 0.39
CA LYS A 141 -23.06 -4.71 -0.08
C LYS A 141 -24.38 -5.38 0.20
N LEU A 142 -25.04 -4.91 1.24
CA LEU A 142 -26.28 -5.48 1.72
C LEU A 142 -27.25 -4.34 1.99
N TYR A 143 -28.44 -4.42 1.40
CA TYR A 143 -29.49 -3.45 1.61
C TYR A 143 -30.76 -4.20 2.02
N LEU A 144 -31.19 -3.99 3.24
CA LEU A 144 -32.40 -4.56 3.80
C LEU A 144 -33.49 -3.50 3.75
N LEU A 145 -34.52 -3.77 2.96
CA LEU A 145 -35.64 -2.89 2.71
C LEU A 145 -36.88 -3.45 3.38
N SER A 146 -37.63 -2.59 4.06
CA SER A 146 -38.94 -2.94 4.59
C SER A 146 -39.91 -1.75 4.45
N GLY A 147 -41.20 -2.06 4.34
CA GLY A 147 -42.25 -1.05 4.21
C GLY A 147 -43.56 -1.62 3.67
N PRO A 148 -44.46 -0.76 3.15
CA PRO A 148 -45.74 -1.20 2.57
C PRO A 148 -45.63 -2.25 1.46
N ALA A 149 -44.53 -2.26 0.70
CA ALA A 149 -44.24 -3.28 -0.32
C ALA A 149 -43.77 -4.63 0.24
N GLY A 150 -43.66 -4.79 1.57
CA GLY A 150 -43.18 -5.99 2.24
C GLY A 150 -41.70 -5.90 2.60
N TRP A 151 -40.95 -6.96 2.35
CA TRP A 151 -39.54 -7.08 2.70
C TRP A 151 -38.71 -7.49 1.50
N ARG A 152 -37.57 -6.84 1.32
CA ARG A 152 -36.62 -7.14 0.25
C ARG A 152 -35.19 -7.05 0.76
N VAL A 153 -34.37 -7.99 0.32
CA VAL A 153 -32.91 -7.93 0.44
C VAL A 153 -32.34 -7.63 -0.92
N VAL A 154 -31.41 -6.68 -1.01
CA VAL A 154 -30.61 -6.43 -2.21
C VAL A 154 -29.14 -6.65 -1.87
N THR A 155 -28.44 -7.45 -2.66
CA THR A 155 -26.99 -7.68 -2.53
C THR A 155 -26.34 -7.83 -3.91
N GLY A 156 -25.01 -7.88 -3.97
CA GLY A 156 -24.25 -8.01 -5.20
C GLY A 156 -22.97 -7.19 -5.19
N SER A 157 -22.66 -6.52 -6.30
CA SER A 157 -21.40 -5.78 -6.47
C SER A 157 -21.53 -4.26 -6.31
N ALA A 158 -22.75 -3.72 -6.28
CA ALA A 158 -23.01 -2.29 -6.20
C ALA A 158 -22.83 -1.69 -4.79
N ASN A 159 -21.96 -0.68 -4.65
CA ASN A 159 -21.94 0.22 -3.48
C ASN A 159 -23.06 1.26 -3.56
N LEU A 160 -23.35 1.96 -2.44
CA LEU A 160 -24.39 2.99 -2.34
C LEU A 160 -23.98 4.30 -3.03
N SER A 161 -23.62 4.22 -4.30
CA SER A 161 -23.12 5.32 -5.12
C SER A 161 -23.97 5.52 -6.37
N LEU A 162 -24.10 6.78 -6.79
CA LEU A 162 -24.84 7.13 -7.99
C LEU A 162 -24.27 6.46 -9.24
N ALA A 163 -22.95 6.24 -9.31
CA ALA A 163 -22.32 5.58 -10.45
C ALA A 163 -22.73 4.10 -10.60
N ALA A 164 -22.87 3.39 -9.47
CA ALA A 164 -23.34 2.02 -9.43
C ALA A 164 -24.83 1.93 -9.83
N PHE A 165 -25.66 2.79 -9.24
CA PHE A 165 -27.12 2.74 -9.38
C PHE A 165 -27.69 3.46 -10.62
N GLU A 166 -26.95 4.34 -11.29
CA GLU A 166 -27.33 4.95 -12.59
C GLU A 166 -26.70 4.22 -13.80
N GLY A 167 -26.18 3.00 -13.63
CA GLY A 167 -25.65 2.19 -14.73
C GLY A 167 -24.36 2.71 -15.38
N ARG A 168 -23.63 3.61 -14.69
CA ARG A 168 -22.31 4.09 -15.15
C ARG A 168 -21.19 3.11 -14.82
N GLN A 169 -21.45 2.17 -13.91
CA GLN A 169 -20.60 1.03 -13.58
C GLN A 169 -21.37 -0.25 -13.88
N GLN A 170 -20.66 -1.28 -14.37
CA GLN A 170 -21.26 -2.60 -14.54
C GLN A 170 -21.37 -3.27 -13.18
N GLU A 171 -22.60 -3.50 -12.75
CA GLU A 171 -22.92 -4.06 -11.44
C GLU A 171 -23.93 -5.20 -11.56
N ILE A 172 -23.88 -6.15 -10.62
CA ILE A 172 -24.86 -7.20 -10.47
C ILE A 172 -25.66 -6.93 -9.21
N TYR A 173 -26.98 -7.05 -9.34
CA TYR A 173 -27.95 -6.95 -8.26
C TYR A 173 -28.69 -8.27 -8.11
N VAL A 174 -28.78 -8.76 -6.89
CA VAL A 174 -29.52 -9.97 -6.53
C VAL A 174 -30.53 -9.60 -5.47
N THR A 175 -31.79 -9.93 -5.71
CA THR A 175 -32.90 -9.61 -4.80
C THR A 175 -33.49 -10.87 -4.18
N PHE A 176 -33.83 -10.78 -2.89
CA PHE A 176 -34.65 -11.78 -2.21
C PHE A 176 -35.87 -11.09 -1.62
N ASP A 177 -37.05 -11.49 -2.07
CA ASP A 177 -38.32 -10.96 -1.58
C ASP A 177 -38.92 -11.86 -0.51
N GLY A 178 -39.52 -11.23 0.51
CA GLY A 178 -40.21 -11.90 1.61
C GLY A 178 -39.47 -11.85 2.95
N GLU A 179 -40.26 -11.87 4.02
CA GLU A 179 -39.79 -11.80 5.40
C GLU A 179 -38.76 -12.87 5.78
N PRO A 180 -38.87 -14.16 5.35
CA PRO A 180 -37.92 -15.18 5.79
C PRO A 180 -36.47 -14.93 5.35
N ALA A 181 -36.28 -14.49 4.09
CA ALA A 181 -34.96 -14.13 3.60
C ALA A 181 -34.45 -12.88 4.32
N TRP A 182 -35.31 -11.87 4.46
CA TRP A 182 -34.99 -10.63 5.15
C TRP A 182 -34.51 -10.88 6.59
N ALA A 183 -35.21 -11.72 7.36
CA ALA A 183 -34.87 -12.03 8.75
C ALA A 183 -33.52 -12.74 8.89
N LEU A 184 -33.17 -13.63 7.94
CA LEU A 184 -31.85 -14.28 7.91
C LEU A 184 -30.73 -13.28 7.62
N PHE A 185 -30.94 -12.40 6.65
CA PHE A 185 -29.96 -11.37 6.32
C PHE A 185 -29.87 -10.27 7.38
N GLU A 186 -30.95 -9.98 8.12
CA GLU A 186 -30.93 -9.13 9.30
C GLU A 186 -29.99 -9.69 10.37
N GLY A 187 -30.03 -11.00 10.64
CA GLY A 187 -29.07 -11.63 11.54
C GLY A 187 -27.61 -11.45 11.09
N HIS A 188 -27.37 -11.42 9.78
CA HIS A 188 -26.05 -11.14 9.20
C HIS A 188 -25.68 -9.65 9.29
N TYR A 189 -26.63 -8.74 9.07
CA TYR A 189 -26.45 -7.30 9.29
C TYR A 189 -26.07 -7.00 10.74
N GLN A 190 -26.73 -7.64 11.70
CA GLN A 190 -26.47 -7.46 13.14
C GLN A 190 -25.03 -7.81 13.53
N ARG A 191 -24.34 -8.69 12.79
CA ARG A 191 -22.92 -8.99 13.00
C ARG A 191 -22.04 -7.74 12.84
N ASP A 192 -22.20 -7.04 11.72
CA ASP A 192 -21.41 -5.84 11.39
C ASP A 192 -21.90 -4.64 12.22
N TRP A 193 -23.21 -4.58 12.48
CA TRP A 193 -23.78 -3.58 13.39
C TRP A 193 -23.17 -3.68 14.80
N CYS A 194 -23.11 -4.88 15.39
CA CYS A 194 -22.51 -5.12 16.70
C CYS A 194 -21.02 -4.76 16.76
N ASP A 195 -20.32 -4.82 15.63
CA ASP A 195 -18.90 -4.48 15.54
C ASP A 195 -18.62 -3.05 15.02
N SER A 196 -19.66 -2.22 14.95
CA SER A 196 -19.59 -0.83 14.50
C SER A 196 -19.86 0.16 15.63
N VAL A 197 -19.33 1.38 15.48
CA VAL A 197 -19.60 2.52 16.36
C VAL A 197 -20.57 3.46 15.67
N ALA A 198 -21.55 3.96 16.42
CA ALA A 198 -22.42 5.03 15.97
C ALA A 198 -21.65 6.35 15.84
N ILE A 199 -21.92 7.08 14.76
CA ILE A 199 -21.51 8.47 14.63
C ILE A 199 -22.64 9.32 15.20
N GLU A 200 -22.48 9.73 16.46
CA GLU A 200 -23.48 10.51 17.18
C GLU A 200 -23.75 11.87 16.49
N PRO A 201 -24.99 12.40 16.53
CA PRO A 201 -25.32 13.65 15.86
C PRO A 201 -24.43 14.83 16.27
N ASP A 202 -24.03 14.92 17.54
CA ASP A 202 -23.14 15.95 18.07
C ASP A 202 -21.72 15.89 17.48
N ALA A 203 -21.31 14.75 16.92
CA ALA A 203 -20.07 14.62 16.16
C ALA A 203 -20.16 15.31 14.78
N LEU A 204 -21.37 15.50 14.27
CA LEU A 204 -21.68 16.02 12.94
C LEU A 204 -22.26 17.44 12.94
N VAL A 205 -22.82 17.89 14.07
CA VAL A 205 -23.51 19.18 14.20
C VAL A 205 -22.92 20.06 15.31
N THR A 206 -23.10 21.36 15.17
CA THR A 206 -22.72 22.38 16.16
C THR A 206 -23.86 23.39 16.33
N LEU A 207 -23.94 24.00 17.51
CA LEU A 207 -24.94 25.03 17.78
C LEU A 207 -24.44 26.39 17.28
N GLN A 208 -25.25 27.09 16.49
CA GLN A 208 -25.02 28.50 16.18
C GLN A 208 -25.34 29.39 17.39
N ALA A 209 -24.75 30.59 17.41
CA ALA A 209 -24.97 31.64 18.41
C ALA A 209 -26.43 32.18 18.50
N GLY A 210 -27.41 31.50 17.90
CA GLY A 210 -28.85 31.80 17.95
C GLY A 210 -29.73 30.56 18.16
N GLY A 211 -29.17 29.41 18.55
CA GLY A 211 -29.94 28.21 18.92
C GLY A 211 -30.30 27.25 17.79
N GLY A 212 -29.81 27.47 16.56
CA GLY A 212 -29.97 26.54 15.43
C GLY A 212 -28.79 25.57 15.28
N GLU A 213 -29.08 24.31 14.99
CA GLU A 213 -28.07 23.30 14.68
C GLU A 213 -27.60 23.45 13.22
N VAL A 214 -26.28 23.50 13.05
CA VAL A 214 -25.63 23.55 11.74
C VAL A 214 -24.60 22.45 11.63
N ALA A 215 -24.35 21.99 10.41
CA ALA A 215 -23.27 21.05 10.14
C ALA A 215 -21.94 21.59 10.69
N ARG A 216 -21.20 20.74 11.40
CA ARG A 216 -19.88 21.06 11.94
C ARG A 216 -18.94 21.45 10.79
N ASN A 217 -18.26 22.57 10.95
CA ASN A 217 -17.28 23.09 10.00
C ASN A 217 -15.85 23.17 10.55
N THR A 218 -15.67 22.84 11.84
CA THR A 218 -14.38 22.74 12.50
C THR A 218 -13.85 21.31 12.44
N PRO A 219 -12.51 21.11 12.38
CA PRO A 219 -11.92 19.78 12.52
C PRO A 219 -12.33 19.11 13.84
N LEU A 220 -12.51 17.78 13.80
CA LEU A 220 -12.86 16.97 14.97
C LEU A 220 -11.63 16.78 15.87
N ALA A 221 -11.69 17.10 17.16
CA ALA A 221 -10.59 16.76 18.07
C ALA A 221 -10.47 15.22 18.20
N LEU A 222 -9.28 14.70 18.53
CA LEU A 222 -9.06 13.25 18.58
C LEU A 222 -9.94 12.58 19.65
N GLU A 223 -10.15 13.26 20.77
CA GLU A 223 -10.99 12.83 21.89
C GLU A 223 -12.48 12.75 21.51
N GLU A 224 -12.87 13.48 20.47
CA GLU A 224 -14.24 13.52 19.97
C GLU A 224 -14.49 12.48 18.86
N VAL A 225 -13.46 11.79 18.37
CA VAL A 225 -13.62 10.77 17.32
C VAL A 225 -14.46 9.60 17.87
N PRO A 226 -15.47 9.09 17.15
CA PRO A 226 -16.40 8.09 17.68
C PRO A 226 -15.72 6.87 18.33
N ILE A 227 -14.67 6.32 17.70
CA ILE A 227 -13.94 5.19 18.27
C ILE A 227 -13.22 5.51 19.59
N VAL A 228 -12.76 6.75 19.78
CA VAL A 228 -12.10 7.20 21.03
C VAL A 228 -13.13 7.42 22.14
N ARG A 229 -14.30 7.97 21.81
CA ARG A 229 -15.41 8.13 22.76
C ARG A 229 -15.84 6.78 23.34
N VAL A 230 -15.90 5.74 22.51
CA VAL A 230 -16.26 4.38 22.94
C VAL A 230 -15.17 3.74 23.82
N LEU A 231 -13.89 4.02 23.57
CA LEU A 231 -12.80 3.63 24.48
C LEU A 231 -12.95 4.29 25.86
N ASN A 232 -13.25 5.59 25.90
CA ASN A 232 -13.48 6.33 27.16
C ASN A 232 -14.69 5.79 27.93
N ALA A 233 -15.64 5.15 27.25
CA ALA A 233 -16.79 4.49 27.87
C ALA A 233 -16.50 3.05 28.37
N GLY A 234 -15.25 2.57 28.28
CA GLY A 234 -14.80 1.30 28.86
C GLY A 234 -14.79 0.10 27.90
N VAL A 235 -14.99 0.32 26.60
CA VAL A 235 -14.86 -0.75 25.60
C VAL A 235 -13.38 -0.98 25.26
N ALA A 236 -12.91 -2.23 25.35
CA ALA A 236 -11.55 -2.59 24.94
C ALA A 236 -11.50 -2.96 23.45
N LEU A 237 -10.50 -2.42 22.73
CA LEU A 237 -10.15 -2.85 21.38
C LEU A 237 -8.87 -3.68 21.44
N VAL A 238 -8.87 -4.81 20.74
CA VAL A 238 -7.71 -5.71 20.67
C VAL A 238 -7.23 -5.72 19.23
N ASP A 239 -6.04 -5.15 19.02
CA ASP A 239 -5.41 -5.18 17.70
C ASP A 239 -5.07 -6.63 17.32
N PRO A 240 -5.47 -7.10 16.13
CA PRO A 240 -5.06 -8.41 15.67
C PRO A 240 -3.55 -8.41 15.43
N PRO A 241 -2.84 -9.54 15.67
CA PRO A 241 -1.45 -9.65 15.26
C PRO A 241 -1.34 -9.51 13.74
N ALA A 242 -0.30 -8.81 13.28
CA ALA A 242 0.04 -8.71 11.87
C ALA A 242 0.15 -10.12 11.26
N ARG A 243 -0.41 -10.28 10.06
CA ARG A 243 -0.40 -11.57 9.37
C ARG A 243 0.56 -11.50 8.18
N PRO A 244 1.38 -12.54 7.96
CA PRO A 244 2.16 -12.64 6.74
C PRO A 244 1.20 -12.70 5.55
N GLN A 245 1.48 -11.89 4.53
CA GLN A 245 0.69 -11.93 3.31
C GLN A 245 1.03 -13.22 2.55
N PRO A 246 0.04 -13.99 2.06
CA PRO A 246 0.34 -15.13 1.20
C PRO A 246 1.01 -14.64 -0.10
N THR A 247 2.21 -15.14 -0.39
CA THR A 247 2.90 -14.90 -1.66
C THR A 247 2.06 -15.50 -2.80
N GLY A 248 1.43 -14.65 -3.60
CA GLY A 248 0.55 -15.06 -4.69
C GLY A 248 0.72 -14.22 -5.95
N PHE A 249 0.56 -14.87 -7.11
CA PHE A 249 0.67 -14.31 -8.46
C PHE A 249 -0.07 -12.97 -8.67
N ALA A 250 -1.19 -12.75 -7.98
CA ALA A 250 -2.00 -11.54 -8.11
C ALA A 250 -1.29 -10.28 -7.59
N ALA A 251 -0.53 -10.36 -6.49
CA ALA A 251 0.10 -9.18 -5.88
C ALA A 251 1.27 -8.63 -6.73
N GLU A 252 2.03 -9.51 -7.39
CA GLU A 252 3.07 -9.13 -8.34
C GLU A 252 2.47 -8.54 -9.63
N ALA A 253 1.42 -9.17 -10.16
CA ALA A 253 0.72 -8.68 -11.36
C ALA A 253 0.06 -7.31 -11.12
N LEU A 254 -0.55 -7.08 -9.96
CA LEU A 254 -1.15 -5.80 -9.57
C LEU A 254 -0.09 -4.70 -9.41
N ARG A 255 1.07 -5.02 -8.81
CA ARG A 255 2.21 -4.08 -8.72
C ARG A 255 2.76 -3.71 -10.09
N ALA A 256 2.97 -4.70 -10.97
CA ALA A 256 3.41 -4.48 -12.34
C ALA A 256 2.38 -3.66 -13.15
N ALA A 257 1.09 -3.95 -13.00
CA ALA A 257 0.02 -3.21 -13.67
C ALA A 257 -0.10 -1.75 -13.17
N SER A 258 0.10 -1.51 -11.87
CA SER A 258 0.10 -0.16 -11.29
C SER A 258 1.28 0.68 -11.80
N ALA A 259 2.48 0.09 -11.82
CA ALA A 259 3.68 0.73 -12.37
C ALA A 259 3.52 1.08 -13.85
N LEU A 260 3.03 0.13 -14.65
CA LEU A 260 2.70 0.35 -16.06
C LEU A 260 1.60 1.42 -16.22
N GLY A 261 0.57 1.40 -15.38
CA GLY A 261 -0.51 2.39 -15.41
C GLY A 261 -0.03 3.81 -15.11
N ALA A 262 0.95 3.99 -14.23
CA ALA A 262 1.58 5.28 -13.97
C ALA A 262 2.41 5.76 -15.17
N GLU A 263 3.19 4.87 -15.80
CA GLU A 263 3.97 5.18 -17.00
C GLU A 263 3.07 5.54 -18.20
N LEU A 264 1.94 4.86 -18.35
CA LEU A 264 0.99 5.10 -19.45
C LEU A 264 0.14 6.37 -19.26
N LYS A 265 -0.02 6.89 -18.03
CA LYS A 265 -0.75 8.15 -17.78
C LYS A 265 -0.04 9.39 -18.35
N GLU A 266 1.28 9.31 -18.56
CA GLU A 266 2.09 10.35 -19.20
C GLU A 266 1.91 10.40 -20.73
N LEU A 267 1.14 9.48 -21.32
CA LEU A 267 0.81 9.52 -22.74
C LEU A 267 -0.22 10.61 -23.03
N ALA A 268 0.21 11.65 -23.74
CA ALA A 268 -0.69 12.66 -24.27
C ALA A 268 -1.59 12.06 -25.36
N LEU A 269 -2.79 11.63 -24.97
CA LEU A 269 -3.80 11.17 -25.92
C LEU A 269 -4.43 12.37 -26.64
N PRO A 270 -4.56 12.32 -27.99
CA PRO A 270 -5.10 13.44 -28.73
C PRO A 270 -6.58 13.66 -28.43
N LYS A 271 -6.94 14.94 -28.40
CA LYS A 271 -8.30 15.40 -28.17
C LYS A 271 -8.93 15.90 -29.46
N ASP A 272 -10.23 15.73 -29.61
CA ASP A 272 -10.99 16.35 -30.69
C ASP A 272 -11.20 17.86 -30.44
N ARG A 273 -11.86 18.54 -31.39
CA ARG A 273 -12.16 19.98 -31.31
C ARG A 273 -13.07 20.34 -30.13
N SER A 274 -13.75 19.37 -29.53
CA SER A 274 -14.59 19.53 -28.34
C SER A 274 -13.86 19.18 -27.03
N GLY A 275 -12.57 18.85 -27.10
CA GLY A 275 -11.73 18.52 -25.95
C GLY A 275 -11.87 17.06 -25.48
N ARG A 276 -12.58 16.19 -26.22
CA ARG A 276 -12.76 14.78 -25.86
C ARG A 276 -11.58 13.95 -26.36
N THR A 277 -11.09 13.04 -25.53
CA THR A 277 -10.03 12.11 -25.93
C THR A 277 -10.55 11.12 -26.97
N VAL A 278 -9.98 11.13 -28.17
CA VAL A 278 -10.36 10.20 -29.25
C VAL A 278 -9.21 9.24 -29.54
N VAL A 279 -9.37 7.98 -29.13
CA VAL A 279 -8.39 6.92 -29.36
C VAL A 279 -8.93 5.97 -30.42
N ASN A 280 -8.24 5.90 -31.56
CA ASN A 280 -8.44 4.86 -32.58
C ASN A 280 -7.13 4.09 -32.80
N ALA A 281 -7.18 2.95 -33.49
CA ALA A 281 -6.01 2.08 -33.66
C ALA A 281 -4.80 2.80 -34.28
N ALA A 282 -5.03 3.63 -35.32
CA ALA A 282 -3.96 4.38 -35.97
C ALA A 282 -3.33 5.44 -35.05
N THR A 283 -4.14 6.07 -34.21
CA THR A 283 -3.71 7.06 -33.23
C THR A 283 -2.97 6.41 -32.06
N ALA A 284 -3.47 5.29 -31.54
CA ALA A 284 -2.81 4.53 -30.47
C ALA A 284 -1.43 4.04 -30.90
N LEU A 285 -1.32 3.45 -32.10
CA LEU A 285 -0.04 3.00 -32.65
C LEU A 285 0.95 4.14 -32.93
N ARG A 286 0.46 5.36 -33.18
CA ARG A 286 1.30 6.55 -33.36
C ARG A 286 1.82 7.07 -32.03
N VAL A 287 0.96 7.16 -31.03
CA VAL A 287 1.32 7.55 -29.66
C VAL A 287 2.35 6.57 -29.08
N LEU A 288 2.12 5.26 -29.21
CA LEU A 288 3.06 4.22 -28.77
C LEU A 288 4.39 4.27 -29.53
N ARG A 289 4.38 4.53 -30.84
CA ARG A 289 5.61 4.72 -31.63
C ARG A 289 6.38 5.97 -31.20
N SER A 290 5.69 7.09 -30.96
CA SER A 290 6.32 8.34 -30.49
C SER A 290 6.89 8.20 -29.08
N TRP A 291 6.23 7.43 -28.22
CA TRP A 291 6.73 7.10 -26.88
C TRP A 291 8.00 6.24 -26.96
N ARG A 292 8.01 5.21 -27.81
CA ARG A 292 9.21 4.37 -28.06
C ARG A 292 10.35 5.11 -28.75
N ALA A 293 10.05 6.16 -29.52
CA ALA A 293 11.02 6.92 -30.32
C ALA A 293 11.50 8.21 -29.64
N ARG A 294 11.12 8.48 -28.37
CA ARG A 294 11.66 9.61 -27.61
C ARG A 294 13.19 9.48 -27.52
N PRO A 295 13.98 10.44 -28.02
CA PRO A 295 15.40 10.48 -27.74
C PRO A 295 15.58 10.66 -26.22
N LEU A 296 16.60 10.03 -25.65
CA LEU A 296 17.04 10.20 -24.27
C LEU A 296 17.46 11.67 -24.05
N ALA A 297 16.49 12.56 -23.93
CA ALA A 297 16.66 13.91 -23.43
C ALA A 297 16.99 13.80 -21.93
N GLU A 298 17.86 14.67 -21.43
CA GLU A 298 18.28 14.75 -20.03
C GLU A 298 17.08 14.73 -19.07
N VAL A 299 16.78 13.55 -18.51
CA VAL A 299 15.71 13.37 -17.53
C VAL A 299 16.31 13.45 -16.13
N SER A 300 16.10 14.60 -15.51
CA SER A 300 15.97 14.76 -14.06
C SER A 300 15.07 13.65 -13.49
N GLU A 301 15.61 12.90 -12.51
CA GLU A 301 15.09 11.67 -11.89
C GLU A 301 15.26 10.37 -12.71
N GLU A 302 16.53 10.00 -12.88
CA GLU A 302 17.08 8.71 -13.30
C GLU A 302 16.25 7.48 -12.87
N ARG A 303 15.90 6.64 -13.87
CA ARG A 303 15.62 5.21 -13.72
C ARG A 303 16.60 4.60 -12.72
N ILE A 304 16.10 4.10 -11.58
CA ILE A 304 16.94 3.45 -10.58
C ILE A 304 17.22 2.03 -11.08
N PRO A 305 18.49 1.69 -11.33
CA PRO A 305 18.85 0.36 -11.81
C PRO A 305 18.59 -0.66 -10.71
N ARG A 306 18.23 -1.89 -11.08
CA ARG A 306 18.01 -3.00 -10.14
C ARG A 306 18.87 -4.18 -10.51
N ALA A 307 19.67 -4.70 -9.56
CA ALA A 307 20.35 -5.97 -9.74
C ALA A 307 19.72 -7.08 -8.89
N GLU A 308 19.74 -8.29 -9.42
CA GLU A 308 19.30 -9.52 -8.75
C GLU A 308 20.37 -10.58 -8.92
N ILE A 309 20.65 -11.33 -7.85
CA ILE A 309 21.62 -12.42 -7.87
C ILE A 309 20.89 -13.69 -7.43
N ASP A 310 20.88 -14.68 -8.30
CA ASP A 310 20.46 -16.05 -7.96
C ASP A 310 21.70 -16.84 -7.60
N PHE A 311 21.91 -17.04 -6.31
CA PHE A 311 23.05 -17.77 -5.78
C PHE A 311 22.99 -19.28 -6.07
N ALA A 312 21.81 -19.84 -6.37
CA ALA A 312 21.68 -21.26 -6.72
C ALA A 312 22.15 -21.54 -8.15
N THR A 313 21.85 -20.64 -9.09
CA THR A 313 22.30 -20.76 -10.49
C THR A 313 23.57 -19.97 -10.79
N GLY A 314 23.97 -19.08 -9.86
CA GLY A 314 25.05 -18.12 -10.00
C GLY A 314 24.81 -17.07 -11.09
N THR A 315 23.55 -16.78 -11.42
CA THR A 315 23.20 -15.81 -12.45
C THR A 315 22.93 -14.44 -11.83
N VAL A 316 23.40 -13.39 -12.49
CA VAL A 316 23.15 -12.00 -12.13
C VAL A 316 22.30 -11.35 -13.22
N TRP A 317 21.24 -10.67 -12.82
CA TRP A 317 20.41 -9.85 -13.70
C TRP A 317 20.57 -8.38 -13.34
N LEU A 318 20.55 -7.53 -14.36
CA LEU A 318 20.51 -6.08 -14.23
C LEU A 318 19.34 -5.58 -15.07
N ASP A 319 18.37 -4.91 -14.44
CA ASP A 319 17.16 -4.41 -15.08
C ASP A 319 16.38 -5.49 -15.87
N GLY A 320 16.36 -6.72 -15.33
CA GLY A 320 15.71 -7.88 -15.94
C GLY A 320 16.48 -8.54 -17.10
N ALA A 321 17.61 -7.96 -17.53
CA ALA A 321 18.50 -8.58 -18.50
C ALA A 321 19.58 -9.40 -17.78
N ARG A 322 19.94 -10.58 -18.31
CA ARG A 322 21.06 -11.37 -17.80
C ARG A 322 22.36 -10.58 -17.99
N TRP A 323 23.02 -10.22 -16.89
CA TRP A 323 24.23 -9.42 -16.87
C TRP A 323 25.49 -10.28 -16.79
N LEU A 324 25.50 -11.27 -15.90
CA LEU A 324 26.63 -12.18 -15.69
C LEU A 324 26.11 -13.57 -15.32
N LYS A 325 26.86 -14.63 -15.64
CA LYS A 325 26.67 -15.94 -15.01
C LYS A 325 28.00 -16.45 -14.44
N ILE A 326 27.96 -17.03 -13.25
CA ILE A 326 29.13 -17.66 -12.63
C ILE A 326 29.67 -18.73 -13.59
N ASN A 327 30.99 -18.72 -13.80
CA ASN A 327 31.69 -19.58 -14.77
C ASN A 327 31.44 -19.25 -16.27
N GLU A 328 30.90 -18.09 -16.60
CA GLU A 328 31.00 -17.55 -17.96
C GLU A 328 32.49 -17.28 -18.28
N ALA A 329 32.93 -17.66 -19.48
CA ALA A 329 34.35 -17.53 -19.85
C ALA A 329 34.70 -16.05 -20.05
N ILE A 330 35.48 -15.49 -19.12
CA ILE A 330 36.04 -14.15 -19.22
C ILE A 330 37.48 -14.26 -19.70
N LEU A 331 37.88 -13.44 -20.67
CA LEU A 331 39.25 -13.42 -21.17
C LEU A 331 40.22 -12.98 -20.06
N ALA A 332 41.26 -13.77 -19.83
CA ALA A 332 42.25 -13.48 -18.78
C ALA A 332 42.96 -12.14 -18.98
N GLU A 333 43.09 -11.68 -20.24
CA GLU A 333 43.65 -10.38 -20.57
C GLU A 333 42.79 -9.20 -20.11
N ASP A 334 41.46 -9.32 -20.18
CA ASP A 334 40.53 -8.29 -19.70
C ASP A 334 40.60 -8.18 -18.18
N VAL A 335 40.59 -9.32 -17.48
CA VAL A 335 40.75 -9.36 -16.01
C VAL A 335 42.08 -8.74 -15.59
N ALA A 336 43.18 -9.09 -16.29
CA ALA A 336 44.51 -8.56 -15.98
C ALA A 336 44.65 -7.07 -16.31
N ARG A 337 43.91 -6.56 -17.31
CA ARG A 337 43.84 -5.12 -17.61
C ARG A 337 43.10 -4.39 -16.50
N ASP A 338 41.92 -4.84 -16.13
CA ASP A 338 41.06 -4.14 -15.17
C ASP A 338 41.70 -4.14 -13.77
N ALA A 339 42.30 -5.26 -13.35
CA ALA A 339 43.08 -5.35 -12.12
C ALA A 339 44.27 -4.37 -12.10
N ARG A 340 44.97 -4.19 -13.23
CA ARG A 340 46.06 -3.21 -13.35
C ARG A 340 45.56 -1.78 -13.23
N VAL A 341 44.42 -1.45 -13.85
CA VAL A 341 43.82 -0.10 -13.77
C VAL A 341 43.45 0.24 -12.32
N LEU A 342 42.78 -0.68 -11.62
CA LEU A 342 42.43 -0.50 -10.20
C LEU A 342 43.68 -0.38 -9.32
N SER A 343 44.68 -1.23 -9.54
CA SER A 343 45.94 -1.20 -8.80
C SER A 343 46.71 0.11 -9.00
N GLN A 344 46.79 0.61 -10.23
CA GLN A 344 47.42 1.90 -10.54
C GLN A 344 46.66 3.07 -9.92
N TYR A 345 45.32 3.05 -10.01
CA TYR A 345 44.48 4.08 -9.39
C TYR A 345 44.69 4.13 -7.88
N LEU A 346 44.64 2.99 -7.19
CA LEU A 346 44.86 2.95 -5.74
C LEU A 346 46.29 3.32 -5.36
N SER A 347 47.29 2.89 -6.14
CA SER A 347 48.69 3.28 -5.93
C SER A 347 48.93 4.79 -6.09
N SER A 348 48.10 5.49 -6.87
CA SER A 348 48.21 6.95 -7.02
C SER A 348 48.04 7.69 -5.68
N PHE A 349 47.31 7.10 -4.71
CA PHE A 349 47.13 7.69 -3.39
C PHE A 349 48.42 7.75 -2.56
N LEU A 350 49.46 6.98 -2.92
CA LEU A 350 50.79 7.10 -2.31
C LEU A 350 51.42 8.49 -2.50
N SER A 351 50.90 9.27 -3.45
CA SER A 351 51.35 10.64 -3.73
C SER A 351 50.74 11.69 -2.77
N PHE A 352 49.79 11.33 -1.91
CA PHE A 352 49.19 12.26 -0.95
C PHE A 352 50.06 12.47 0.30
N PHE A 353 49.94 13.65 0.91
CA PHE A 353 50.62 13.97 2.16
C PHE A 353 50.00 13.25 3.37
N GLY A 354 50.83 12.68 4.25
CA GLY A 354 50.42 12.00 5.48
C GLY A 354 50.69 10.50 5.46
N ASN A 355 49.87 9.71 6.15
CA ASN A 355 49.97 8.24 6.14
C ASN A 355 49.34 7.67 4.85
N ALA A 356 50.04 7.86 3.72
CA ALA A 356 49.53 7.45 2.42
C ALA A 356 49.43 5.92 2.27
N SER A 357 50.39 5.16 2.79
CA SER A 357 50.35 3.69 2.79
C SER A 357 49.14 3.15 3.57
N GLY A 358 48.85 3.72 4.75
CA GLY A 358 47.64 3.34 5.50
C GLY A 358 46.35 3.73 4.79
N ALA A 359 46.32 4.85 4.06
CA ALA A 359 45.15 5.23 3.26
C ALA A 359 44.90 4.24 2.11
N VAL A 360 45.97 3.80 1.42
CA VAL A 360 45.89 2.77 0.37
C VAL A 360 45.34 1.45 0.93
N GLU A 361 45.83 1.02 2.09
CA GLU A 361 45.33 -0.19 2.76
C GLU A 361 43.83 -0.09 3.09
N VAL A 362 43.39 1.05 3.64
CA VAL A 362 41.96 1.29 3.95
C VAL A 362 41.10 1.30 2.68
N TYR A 363 41.57 1.92 1.59
CA TYR A 363 40.83 1.93 0.33
C TYR A 363 40.75 0.56 -0.32
N TRP A 364 41.81 -0.26 -0.22
CA TRP A 364 41.75 -1.66 -0.63
C TRP A 364 40.76 -2.47 0.19
N ALA A 365 40.80 -2.34 1.52
CA ALA A 365 39.87 -3.03 2.40
C ALA A 365 38.41 -2.64 2.11
N PHE A 366 38.16 -1.37 1.84
CA PHE A 366 36.85 -0.87 1.49
C PHE A 366 36.37 -1.39 0.13
N LEU A 367 37.25 -1.46 -0.87
CA LEU A 367 36.91 -1.99 -2.20
C LEU A 367 36.53 -3.48 -2.11
N VAL A 368 37.32 -4.28 -1.38
CA VAL A 368 37.02 -5.69 -1.12
C VAL A 368 35.69 -5.86 -0.39
N TRP A 369 35.44 -5.02 0.61
CA TRP A 369 34.17 -5.02 1.33
C TRP A 369 33.00 -4.68 0.39
N LEU A 370 33.16 -3.65 -0.46
CA LEU A 370 32.14 -3.23 -1.41
C LEU A 370 31.82 -4.36 -2.39
N ASP A 371 32.85 -5.00 -2.96
CA ASP A 371 32.73 -6.16 -3.87
C ASP A 371 32.03 -7.35 -3.25
N ALA A 372 32.21 -7.57 -1.94
CA ALA A 372 31.51 -8.61 -1.20
C ALA A 372 30.07 -8.22 -0.81
N ALA A 373 29.74 -6.93 -0.76
CA ALA A 373 28.48 -6.43 -0.22
C ALA A 373 27.22 -7.04 -0.86
N PRO A 374 27.13 -7.23 -2.20
CA PRO A 374 25.97 -7.88 -2.82
C PRO A 374 25.68 -9.30 -2.32
N THR A 375 26.69 -9.99 -1.76
CA THR A 375 26.59 -11.36 -1.24
C THR A 375 26.22 -11.43 0.24
N ALA A 376 26.39 -10.33 0.98
CA ALA A 376 26.14 -10.29 2.42
C ALA A 376 24.71 -10.73 2.81
N PRO A 377 23.63 -10.36 2.10
CA PRO A 377 22.27 -10.80 2.43
C PRO A 377 22.12 -12.31 2.39
N TYR A 378 22.70 -12.96 1.37
CA TYR A 378 22.69 -14.41 1.21
C TYR A 378 23.48 -15.10 2.33
N LEU A 379 24.67 -14.59 2.66
CA LEU A 379 25.51 -15.13 3.74
C LEU A 379 24.83 -15.01 5.11
N ARG A 380 24.10 -13.92 5.37
CA ARG A 380 23.28 -13.77 6.58
C ARG A 380 22.17 -14.80 6.68
N GLN A 381 21.46 -15.06 5.58
CA GLN A 381 20.44 -16.12 5.55
C GLN A 381 21.04 -17.50 5.79
N ALA A 382 22.19 -17.79 5.16
CA ALA A 382 22.88 -19.07 5.30
C ALA A 382 23.41 -19.31 6.73
N ALA A 383 23.68 -18.24 7.49
CA ALA A 383 24.17 -18.30 8.87
C ALA A 383 23.11 -18.75 9.90
N VAL A 384 21.85 -18.35 9.71
CA VAL A 384 20.73 -18.63 10.64
C VAL A 384 20.53 -20.14 10.90
N PRO A 385 20.37 -21.02 9.90
CA PRO A 385 20.10 -22.43 10.13
C PRO A 385 21.28 -23.19 10.77
N VAL A 386 22.50 -22.65 10.69
CA VAL A 386 23.71 -23.24 11.29
C VAL A 386 24.09 -22.60 12.62
N GLY A 387 23.24 -21.70 13.16
CA GLY A 387 23.43 -21.09 14.48
C GLY A 387 24.54 -20.03 14.56
N ILE A 388 24.96 -19.48 13.41
CA ILE A 388 25.90 -18.36 13.35
C ILE A 388 25.11 -17.06 13.44
N ASP A 389 25.57 -16.12 14.27
CA ASP A 389 24.98 -14.77 14.34
C ASP A 389 25.10 -14.07 12.97
N PRO A 390 23.98 -13.72 12.31
CA PRO A 390 24.01 -13.04 11.02
C PRO A 390 24.75 -11.69 11.04
N TRP A 391 24.87 -11.06 12.21
CA TRP A 391 25.55 -9.77 12.37
C TRP A 391 27.07 -9.82 12.21
N VAL A 392 27.65 -11.02 12.12
CA VAL A 392 29.05 -11.20 11.67
C VAL A 392 29.24 -10.69 10.24
N TYR A 393 28.17 -10.63 9.44
CA TYR A 393 28.20 -10.04 8.09
C TYR A 393 27.73 -8.58 8.12
N PRO A 394 28.64 -7.61 7.88
CA PRO A 394 28.40 -6.19 8.10
C PRO A 394 27.23 -5.63 7.26
N VAL A 395 26.46 -4.72 7.87
CA VAL A 395 25.27 -4.06 7.27
C VAL A 395 25.57 -2.72 6.63
N TYR A 396 26.66 -2.10 7.04
CA TYR A 396 27.15 -0.88 6.44
C TYR A 396 28.67 -0.78 6.55
N ALA A 397 29.26 0.05 5.70
CA ALA A 397 30.63 0.51 5.83
C ALA A 397 30.64 2.02 6.01
N VAL A 398 31.70 2.55 6.63
CA VAL A 398 31.89 4.00 6.75
C VAL A 398 33.32 4.34 6.37
N LEU A 399 33.46 5.21 5.38
CA LEU A 399 34.74 5.75 4.98
C LEU A 399 34.95 7.13 5.63
N PHE A 400 35.61 7.15 6.78
CA PHE A 400 35.88 8.38 7.54
C PHE A 400 37.30 8.92 7.30
N GLY A 401 37.45 10.24 7.16
CA GLY A 401 38.77 10.87 7.03
C GLY A 401 38.69 12.36 6.68
N ARG A 402 39.85 13.05 6.69
CA ARG A 402 39.95 14.50 6.44
C ARG A 402 39.25 14.93 5.13
N SER A 403 38.69 16.13 5.13
CA SER A 403 38.21 16.79 3.91
C SER A 403 39.34 16.85 2.89
N SER A 404 39.04 16.59 1.61
CA SER A 404 40.00 16.55 0.48
C SER A 404 40.91 15.32 0.35
N GLY A 405 40.62 14.22 1.05
CA GLY A 405 41.35 12.94 0.89
C GLY A 405 40.95 12.09 -0.33
N GLY A 406 40.19 12.62 -1.30
CA GLY A 406 39.77 11.85 -2.49
C GLY A 406 38.61 10.85 -2.29
N LYS A 407 37.99 10.78 -1.10
CA LYS A 407 36.93 9.83 -0.73
C LYS A 407 35.78 9.76 -1.75
N THR A 408 35.17 10.90 -2.10
CA THR A 408 34.04 10.95 -3.04
C THR A 408 34.40 10.43 -4.43
N VAL A 409 35.62 10.71 -4.89
CA VAL A 409 36.11 10.20 -6.19
C VAL A 409 36.35 8.70 -6.10
N PHE A 410 36.97 8.23 -5.02
CA PHE A 410 37.16 6.81 -4.75
C PHE A 410 35.84 6.04 -4.70
N SER A 411 34.86 6.49 -3.92
CA SER A 411 33.54 5.84 -3.81
C SER A 411 32.84 5.74 -5.17
N ARG A 412 32.99 6.75 -6.03
CA ARG A 412 32.47 6.72 -7.41
C ARG A 412 33.17 5.68 -8.27
N VAL A 413 34.51 5.64 -8.23
CA VAL A 413 35.31 4.67 -8.99
C VAL A 413 34.99 3.24 -8.53
N ALA A 414 34.90 3.01 -7.23
CA ALA A 414 34.57 1.71 -6.65
C ALA A 414 33.16 1.23 -7.03
N ALA A 415 32.16 2.11 -7.03
CA ALA A 415 30.81 1.75 -7.49
C ALA A 415 30.79 1.41 -8.99
N ARG A 416 31.46 2.24 -9.81
CA ARG A 416 31.57 1.99 -11.26
C ARG A 416 32.33 0.72 -11.60
N SER A 417 33.36 0.35 -10.83
CA SER A 417 34.10 -0.90 -11.10
C SER A 417 33.26 -2.15 -10.88
N MET A 418 32.22 -2.08 -10.04
CA MET A 418 31.33 -3.19 -9.78
C MET A 418 30.27 -3.37 -10.86
N PHE A 419 29.42 -2.36 -11.10
CA PHE A 419 28.25 -2.49 -12.01
C PHE A 419 28.38 -1.66 -13.30
N GLY A 420 29.48 -0.93 -13.50
CA GLY A 420 29.69 -0.05 -14.65
C GLY A 420 29.02 1.32 -14.53
N PHE A 421 28.28 1.58 -13.45
CA PHE A 421 27.63 2.86 -13.14
C PHE A 421 27.67 3.13 -11.63
N GLU A 422 27.44 4.38 -11.22
CA GLU A 422 27.24 4.75 -9.82
C GLU A 422 25.81 5.25 -9.57
N LYS A 423 25.24 4.88 -8.42
CA LYS A 423 24.08 5.57 -7.86
C LYS A 423 24.45 6.05 -6.46
N MET A 424 24.42 7.36 -6.26
CA MET A 424 24.80 8.00 -5.00
C MET A 424 23.71 8.98 -4.54
N ILE A 425 23.46 9.05 -3.24
CA ILE A 425 22.68 10.12 -2.63
C ILE A 425 23.57 11.06 -1.83
N ARG A 426 23.26 12.36 -1.87
CA ARG A 426 23.95 13.38 -1.06
C ARG A 426 23.37 13.43 0.35
N SER A 427 24.17 13.85 1.32
CA SER A 427 23.72 14.00 2.71
C SER A 427 22.44 14.82 2.91
N GLY A 428 22.22 15.89 2.13
CA GLY A 428 20.99 16.69 2.20
C GLY A 428 19.71 15.91 1.82
N GLN A 429 19.85 14.81 1.09
CA GLN A 429 18.76 13.91 0.69
C GLN A 429 18.70 12.65 1.56
N PHE A 430 19.59 12.50 2.55
CA PHE A 430 19.66 11.30 3.37
C PHE A 430 18.61 11.35 4.49
N THR A 431 17.67 10.39 4.41
CA THR A 431 16.73 9.99 5.46
C THR A 431 16.60 8.46 5.46
N ALA A 432 16.23 7.85 6.60
CA ALA A 432 16.05 6.40 6.69
C ALA A 432 15.03 5.87 5.66
N ASN A 433 13.84 6.50 5.56
CA ASN A 433 12.81 6.12 4.59
C ASN A 433 13.29 6.18 3.13
N ARG A 434 14.05 7.24 2.77
CA ARG A 434 14.56 7.38 1.40
C ARG A 434 15.63 6.35 1.09
N ALA A 435 16.52 6.07 2.04
CA ALA A 435 17.55 5.05 1.87
C ALA A 435 16.92 3.65 1.75
N LEU A 436 15.95 3.28 2.59
CA LEU A 436 15.22 2.02 2.49
C LEU A 436 14.49 1.86 1.16
N GLY A 437 13.74 2.89 0.73
CA GLY A 437 13.03 2.86 -0.56
C GLY A 437 13.95 2.89 -1.79
N LEU A 438 15.20 3.33 -1.65
CA LEU A 438 16.21 3.21 -2.70
C LEU A 438 16.85 1.82 -2.71
N ARG A 439 17.17 1.25 -1.55
CA ARG A 439 17.69 -0.12 -1.43
C ARG A 439 16.74 -1.15 -2.02
N ASP A 440 15.44 -1.00 -1.75
CA ASP A 440 14.41 -1.87 -2.32
C ASP A 440 14.45 -1.89 -3.85
N ARG A 441 14.58 -0.69 -4.45
CA ARG A 441 14.65 -0.52 -5.91
C ARG A 441 15.99 -0.96 -6.50
N LEU A 442 17.09 -0.82 -5.77
CA LEU A 442 18.45 -1.19 -6.19
C LEU A 442 18.69 -2.71 -6.14
N GLY A 443 18.00 -3.44 -5.27
CA GLY A 443 18.19 -4.88 -5.09
C GLY A 443 19.59 -5.21 -4.54
N ALA A 444 20.38 -5.94 -5.33
CA ALA A 444 21.74 -6.34 -4.99
C ALA A 444 22.80 -5.23 -5.19
N ILE A 445 22.42 -4.04 -5.70
CA ILE A 445 23.35 -2.92 -5.87
C ILE A 445 23.52 -2.19 -4.52
N PRO A 446 24.76 -2.03 -4.01
CA PRO A 446 25.00 -1.26 -2.79
C PRO A 446 24.57 0.21 -2.95
N LEU A 447 23.90 0.77 -1.93
CA LEU A 447 23.51 2.19 -1.93
C LEU A 447 24.65 3.03 -1.34
N LEU A 448 25.18 3.98 -2.11
CA LEU A 448 26.22 4.91 -1.64
C LEU A 448 25.62 6.23 -1.13
N ILE A 449 26.08 6.69 0.02
CA ILE A 449 25.69 7.95 0.66
C ILE A 449 26.91 8.85 0.86
N ASP A 450 26.96 9.96 0.12
CA ASP A 450 28.10 10.88 0.12
C ASP A 450 27.94 12.02 1.14
N ASP A 451 29.06 12.45 1.72
CA ASP A 451 29.17 13.56 2.66
C ASP A 451 28.27 13.46 3.92
N VAL A 452 28.06 12.26 4.46
CA VAL A 452 27.21 12.05 5.64
C VAL A 452 27.73 12.83 6.85
N THR A 453 26.93 13.77 7.35
CA THR A 453 27.21 14.49 8.60
C THR A 453 26.95 13.60 9.82
N ARG A 454 27.63 13.88 10.94
CA ARG A 454 27.49 13.11 12.18
C ARG A 454 26.03 13.03 12.66
N ASP A 455 25.31 14.14 12.62
CA ASP A 455 23.92 14.19 13.07
C ASP A 455 23.00 13.30 12.23
N LYS A 456 23.22 13.27 10.91
CA LYS A 456 22.47 12.42 9.98
C LYS A 456 22.81 10.95 10.15
N PHE A 457 24.08 10.64 10.38
CA PHE A 457 24.53 9.27 10.70
C PHE A 457 23.81 8.77 11.96
N THR A 458 23.90 9.52 13.06
CA THR A 458 23.30 9.14 14.35
C THR A 458 21.77 9.05 14.29
N SER A 459 21.11 9.90 13.50
CA SER A 459 19.64 9.96 13.46
C SER A 459 18.98 8.96 12.50
N HIS A 460 19.70 8.44 11.49
CA HIS A 460 19.07 7.64 10.43
C HIS A 460 19.69 6.25 10.26
N VAL A 461 20.97 6.04 10.56
CA VAL A 461 21.62 4.72 10.41
C VAL A 461 21.08 3.68 11.40
N PRO A 462 20.75 4.00 12.67
CA PRO A 462 20.15 3.01 13.58
C PRO A 462 18.84 2.42 13.07
N ASP A 463 18.01 3.23 12.41
CA ASP A 463 16.75 2.77 11.82
C ASP A 463 17.02 1.84 10.63
N LEU A 464 18.02 2.14 9.79
CA LEU A 464 18.45 1.24 8.70
C LEU A 464 18.90 -0.13 9.22
N VAL A 465 19.67 -0.14 10.31
CA VAL A 465 20.19 -1.35 10.95
C VAL A 465 19.06 -2.17 11.59
N ARG A 466 18.10 -1.50 12.24
CA ARG A 466 16.92 -2.15 12.83
C ARG A 466 16.04 -2.78 11.74
N THR A 467 15.77 -2.07 10.65
CA THR A 467 14.98 -2.61 9.53
C THR A 467 15.72 -3.76 8.82
N ASP A 468 17.06 -3.76 8.79
CA ASP A 468 17.82 -4.90 8.27
C ASP A 468 17.61 -6.18 9.12
N GLN A 469 17.35 -6.09 10.43
CA GLN A 469 17.00 -7.27 11.25
C GLN A 469 15.75 -7.99 10.72
N GLU A 470 14.83 -7.24 10.12
CA GLU A 470 13.52 -7.72 9.64
C GLU A 470 13.53 -8.06 8.14
N THR A 471 14.46 -7.48 7.37
CA THR A 471 14.45 -7.51 5.88
C THR A 471 15.74 -8.06 5.25
N ALA A 472 16.69 -8.56 6.05
CA ALA A 472 18.04 -9.02 5.65
C ALA A 472 18.12 -10.04 4.51
N ALA A 473 16.99 -10.55 4.02
CA ALA A 473 16.94 -11.54 2.97
C ALA A 473 17.12 -10.98 1.53
N LEU A 474 16.90 -9.69 1.28
CA LEU A 474 16.61 -9.22 -0.09
C LEU A 474 17.52 -8.12 -0.66
N TYR A 475 18.31 -7.40 0.15
CA TYR A 475 18.94 -6.15 -0.31
C TYR A 475 20.39 -5.98 0.15
N ALA A 476 21.24 -5.44 -0.74
CA ALA A 476 22.64 -5.17 -0.42
C ALA A 476 22.82 -4.16 0.74
N PRO A 477 23.96 -4.21 1.46
CA PRO A 477 24.37 -3.25 2.48
C PRO A 477 24.39 -1.79 2.00
N VAL A 478 24.34 -0.85 2.96
CA VAL A 478 24.47 0.60 2.73
C VAL A 478 25.92 1.04 2.90
N VAL A 479 26.35 2.00 2.11
CA VAL A 479 27.75 2.43 2.00
C VAL A 479 27.89 3.91 2.27
#